data_AF-A0A820FLN6-F1
#
_entry.id   AF-A0A820FLN6-F1
#
_cell.length_a   1.000
_cell.length_b   1.000
_cell.length_c   1.000
_cell.angle_alpha   90.00
_cell.angle_beta   90.00
_cell.angle_gamma   90.00
#
_symmetry.space_group_name_H-M   'P 1'
#
loop_
_entity.id
_entity.type
_entity.pdbx_description
1 polymer ?
#
loop_
_entity_poly.entity_id
_entity_poly.type
_entity_poly.pdbx_seq_one_letter_code
_entity_poly.pdbx_strand_id
1 'polypeptide(L)'
;SSTKSQVSGKKGKVITYNSDDGSYDVSAFYNGTFVTEKDGVYLAVFGAQISSPRRNGKGDIHMWMRQDGENVPDSNSIQSVDHGSTSVLVYSTVFQASDNYKFELAYSASTDEDCTRLGLIATQPENEPLVPSIIITIIQLSDGANTISYAQLFSSKTQLGNSDPEVIILDSVSAANRIDIATTEDHGTIKYSEAGVYFLIANTQIGSAEGTHASGEVHLWMRLNGKDMPNSNTIKTIRNGSAAILICQTVVKLEAKDKVQLMFSTTNKELGVIVSRPKSEPRVPGMIFATFQLLNEEKPIPYAQLSSSQTQWGCVTPKIVKLDNNDGLQRIRNDNGILEFEESGTYFIMAAAQCGSDENDGIGDVHLWMKLNGKDIANSNTIQTVNKDTAVLVCQTAMVIQAGDKLEM
;
A
#
# COMPACT_ATOMS: atom_id res chain seq x y z
N SER A 1 -10.47 -9.13 -8.29
CA SER A 1 -9.53 -8.30 -9.06
C SER A 1 -10.13 -7.86 -10.41
N SER A 2 -9.45 -6.97 -11.16
CA SER A 2 -9.76 -6.69 -12.58
C SER A 2 -8.65 -7.20 -13.51
N THR A 3 -8.99 -8.19 -14.32
CA THR A 3 -8.10 -8.80 -15.33
C THR A 3 -8.13 -8.08 -16.67
N LYS A 4 -8.88 -6.97 -16.76
CA LYS A 4 -8.99 -6.13 -17.97
C LYS A 4 -8.42 -4.74 -17.73
N SER A 5 -7.74 -4.19 -18.74
CA SER A 5 -7.25 -2.81 -18.72
C SER A 5 -8.40 -1.80 -18.75
N GLN A 6 -8.24 -0.70 -18.02
CA GLN A 6 -9.21 0.37 -17.87
C GLN A 6 -8.56 1.72 -18.20
N VAL A 7 -8.92 2.30 -19.35
CA VAL A 7 -8.35 3.57 -19.81
C VAL A 7 -8.98 4.75 -19.09
N SER A 8 -8.12 5.57 -18.49
CA SER A 8 -8.56 6.73 -17.73
C SER A 8 -8.96 7.90 -18.64
N GLY A 9 -9.63 8.89 -18.05
CA GLY A 9 -9.87 10.19 -18.68
C GLY A 9 -9.76 11.30 -17.64
N LYS A 10 -9.93 12.56 -18.06
CA LYS A 10 -9.88 13.74 -17.17
C LYS A 10 -11.00 13.79 -16.12
N LYS A 11 -12.04 12.97 -16.28
CA LYS A 11 -13.14 12.85 -15.31
C LYS A 11 -12.97 11.54 -14.55
N GLY A 12 -13.21 11.59 -13.25
CA GLY A 12 -13.28 10.41 -12.41
C GLY A 12 -14.24 9.37 -12.96
N LYS A 13 -13.80 8.11 -12.99
CA LYS A 13 -14.59 6.94 -13.35
C LYS A 13 -14.50 5.93 -12.21
N VAL A 14 -15.58 5.20 -11.96
CA VAL A 14 -15.56 4.04 -11.07
C VAL A 14 -14.76 2.93 -11.72
N ILE A 15 -13.89 2.31 -10.94
CA ILE A 15 -13.12 1.14 -11.32
C ILE A 15 -14.05 -0.07 -11.32
N THR A 16 -14.03 -0.82 -12.42
CA THR A 16 -14.79 -2.07 -12.55
C THR A 16 -13.93 -3.28 -12.24
N TYR A 17 -14.56 -4.37 -11.81
CA TYR A 17 -13.91 -5.64 -11.50
C TYR A 17 -14.59 -6.74 -12.30
N ASN A 18 -13.85 -7.79 -12.65
CA ASN A 18 -14.37 -8.88 -13.49
C ASN A 18 -13.84 -10.27 -13.08
N SER A 19 -13.16 -10.36 -11.95
CA SER A 19 -12.78 -11.61 -11.30
C SER A 19 -13.05 -11.49 -9.81
N ASP A 20 -13.61 -12.54 -9.23
CA ASP A 20 -13.67 -12.74 -7.79
C ASP A 20 -12.69 -13.87 -7.45
N ASP A 21 -11.66 -13.54 -6.68
CA ASP A 21 -10.64 -14.49 -6.25
C ASP A 21 -10.98 -15.07 -4.85
N GLY A 22 -12.10 -14.63 -4.26
CA GLY A 22 -12.69 -15.11 -3.02
C GLY A 22 -13.49 -14.00 -2.29
N SER A 23 -14.73 -14.29 -1.91
CA SER A 23 -15.59 -13.38 -1.14
C SER A 23 -16.31 -14.11 0.00
N TYR A 24 -16.34 -13.47 1.18
CA TYR A 24 -17.09 -13.89 2.36
C TYR A 24 -17.63 -12.63 3.06
N ASP A 25 -18.94 -12.56 3.31
CA ASP A 25 -19.63 -11.44 4.00
C ASP A 25 -19.45 -10.03 3.37
N VAL A 26 -18.95 -9.96 2.14
CA VAL A 26 -18.85 -8.75 1.33
C VAL A 26 -19.31 -9.08 -0.07
N SER A 27 -20.37 -8.41 -0.50
CA SER A 27 -20.89 -8.54 -1.86
C SER A 27 -20.18 -7.54 -2.78
N ALA A 28 -19.45 -8.06 -3.77
CA ALA A 28 -18.83 -7.27 -4.83
C ALA A 28 -19.73 -7.27 -6.08
N PHE A 29 -20.13 -6.10 -6.54
CA PHE A 29 -20.83 -5.96 -7.80
C PHE A 29 -19.81 -5.63 -8.91
N TYR A 30 -19.89 -6.34 -10.05
CA TYR A 30 -18.97 -6.14 -11.18
C TYR A 30 -19.00 -4.72 -11.78
N ASN A 31 -19.96 -3.88 -11.38
CA ASN A 31 -20.01 -2.46 -11.72
C ASN A 31 -19.02 -1.59 -10.92
N GLY A 32 -18.30 -2.15 -9.94
CA GLY A 32 -17.33 -1.42 -9.10
C GLY A 32 -17.84 -0.98 -7.73
N THR A 33 -19.09 -1.29 -7.39
CA THR A 33 -19.66 -1.02 -6.08
C THR A 33 -19.47 -2.23 -5.16
N PHE A 34 -18.96 -1.99 -3.95
CA PHE A 34 -18.88 -2.96 -2.87
C PHE A 34 -19.94 -2.65 -1.82
N VAL A 35 -20.55 -3.69 -1.28
CA VAL A 35 -21.57 -3.56 -0.23
C VAL A 35 -21.21 -4.49 0.92
N THR A 36 -21.09 -3.93 2.12
CA THR A 36 -20.89 -4.73 3.34
C THR A 36 -22.22 -5.38 3.75
N GLU A 37 -22.17 -6.62 4.21
CA GLU A 37 -23.37 -7.37 4.63
C GLU A 37 -23.62 -7.31 6.15
N LYS A 38 -22.68 -6.71 6.90
CA LYS A 38 -22.71 -6.63 8.35
C LYS A 38 -22.18 -5.28 8.81
N ASP A 39 -22.65 -4.86 9.98
CA ASP A 39 -22.00 -3.78 10.73
C ASP A 39 -20.58 -4.20 11.11
N GLY A 40 -19.64 -3.27 11.08
CA GLY A 40 -18.28 -3.59 11.49
C GLY A 40 -17.24 -2.54 11.17
N VAL A 41 -15.99 -2.92 11.45
CA VAL A 41 -14.79 -2.19 11.04
C VAL A 41 -14.12 -3.01 9.95
N TYR A 42 -13.76 -2.36 8.85
CA TYR A 42 -13.19 -3.00 7.68
C TYR A 42 -11.85 -2.37 7.31
N LEU A 43 -10.93 -3.20 6.83
CA LEU A 43 -9.77 -2.77 6.06
C LEU A 43 -10.07 -3.00 4.58
N ALA A 44 -9.80 -1.99 3.74
CA ALA A 44 -9.68 -2.17 2.30
C ALA A 44 -8.26 -1.80 1.85
N VAL A 45 -7.63 -2.68 1.07
CA VAL A 45 -6.32 -2.45 0.45
C VAL A 45 -6.44 -2.63 -1.05
N PHE A 46 -5.95 -1.66 -1.80
CA PHE A 46 -6.02 -1.60 -3.25
C PHE A 46 -4.59 -1.55 -3.80
N GLY A 47 -4.29 -2.40 -4.79
CA GLY A 47 -3.03 -2.35 -5.53
C GLY A 47 -3.35 -2.24 -7.02
N ALA A 48 -3.07 -1.08 -7.61
CA ALA A 48 -3.42 -0.77 -8.99
C ALA A 48 -2.16 -0.77 -9.87
N GLN A 49 -2.16 -1.57 -10.94
CA GLN A 49 -1.11 -1.57 -11.94
C GLN A 49 -1.35 -0.44 -12.93
N ILE A 50 -0.53 0.60 -12.87
CA ILE A 50 -0.64 1.76 -13.75
C ILE A 50 0.49 1.75 -14.78
N SER A 51 0.20 2.13 -16.01
CA SER A 51 1.20 2.14 -17.08
C SER A 51 0.89 3.17 -18.16
N SER A 52 1.94 3.62 -18.84
CA SER A 52 1.87 4.52 -19.98
C SER A 52 2.49 3.89 -21.25
N PRO A 53 1.74 3.05 -21.99
CA PRO A 53 2.29 2.14 -23.00
C PRO A 53 2.76 2.79 -24.33
N ARG A 54 2.78 4.12 -24.48
CA ARG A 54 3.12 4.81 -25.75
C ARG A 54 4.17 5.88 -25.58
N ARG A 55 5.05 6.02 -26.61
CA ARG A 55 6.28 6.86 -26.70
C ARG A 55 6.32 8.25 -26.06
N ASN A 56 5.17 8.87 -25.82
CA ASN A 56 5.07 10.24 -25.30
C ASN A 56 4.12 10.39 -24.10
N GLY A 57 3.59 9.29 -23.55
CA GLY A 57 2.65 9.39 -22.44
C GLY A 57 3.39 9.59 -21.12
N LYS A 58 3.32 10.79 -20.54
CA LYS A 58 3.60 11.02 -19.12
C LYS A 58 2.32 11.57 -18.51
N GLY A 59 2.03 11.18 -17.28
CA GLY A 59 0.93 11.77 -16.55
C GLY A 59 0.76 11.11 -15.20
N ASP A 60 -0.27 11.53 -14.51
CA ASP A 60 -0.58 11.04 -13.18
C ASP A 60 -1.88 10.26 -13.19
N ILE A 61 -1.89 9.16 -12.46
CA ILE A 61 -3.13 8.50 -12.05
C ILE A 61 -3.51 9.03 -10.69
N HIS A 62 -4.76 9.50 -10.61
CA HIS A 62 -5.40 9.89 -9.36
C HIS A 62 -6.38 8.78 -8.98
N MET A 63 -6.42 8.40 -7.71
CA MET A 63 -7.28 7.32 -7.24
C MET A 63 -7.84 7.65 -5.86
N TRP A 64 -9.16 7.49 -5.68
CA TRP A 64 -9.84 7.87 -4.45
C TRP A 64 -11.07 7.03 -4.15
N MET A 65 -11.48 7.01 -2.88
CA MET A 65 -12.68 6.32 -2.42
C MET A 65 -13.94 7.16 -2.68
N ARG A 66 -15.03 6.48 -3.04
CA ARG A 66 -16.38 7.05 -3.03
C ARG A 66 -17.26 6.27 -2.07
N GLN A 67 -18.20 6.97 -1.45
CA GLN A 67 -19.23 6.40 -0.60
C GLN A 67 -20.59 6.85 -1.14
N ASP A 68 -21.48 5.90 -1.41
CA ASP A 68 -22.82 6.17 -1.94
C ASP A 68 -22.82 7.07 -3.21
N GLY A 69 -21.79 6.94 -4.04
CA GLY A 69 -21.59 7.75 -5.25
C GLY A 69 -21.01 9.13 -4.99
N GLU A 70 -20.69 9.51 -3.76
CA GLU A 70 -20.04 10.77 -3.42
C GLU A 70 -18.55 10.58 -3.14
N ASN A 71 -17.75 11.59 -3.46
CA ASN A 71 -16.32 11.59 -3.22
C ASN A 71 -16.02 11.67 -1.72
N VAL A 72 -15.25 10.72 -1.18
CA VAL A 72 -14.81 10.78 0.22
C VAL A 72 -13.71 11.85 0.35
N PRO A 73 -13.82 12.82 1.27
CA PRO A 73 -12.75 13.78 1.51
C PRO A 73 -11.46 13.09 1.92
N ASP A 74 -10.32 13.65 1.51
CA ASP A 74 -8.99 13.18 1.95
C ASP A 74 -8.65 11.72 1.60
N SER A 75 -9.33 11.14 0.61
CA SER A 75 -9.07 9.77 0.16
C SER A 75 -8.27 9.68 -1.14
N ASN A 76 -7.82 10.80 -1.71
CA ASN A 76 -7.16 10.79 -3.02
C ASN A 76 -5.67 10.45 -2.91
N SER A 77 -5.10 9.93 -3.99
CA SER A 77 -3.69 9.54 -4.10
C SER A 77 -3.23 9.72 -5.53
N ILE A 78 -2.01 10.22 -5.72
CA ILE A 78 -1.43 10.51 -7.04
C ILE A 78 -0.15 9.70 -7.23
N GLN A 79 -0.07 9.01 -8.36
CA GLN A 79 1.15 8.39 -8.84
C GLN A 79 1.44 8.83 -10.27
N SER A 80 2.56 9.51 -10.46
CA SER A 80 3.11 9.82 -11.77
C SER A 80 3.71 8.56 -12.41
N VAL A 81 3.53 8.45 -13.72
CA VAL A 81 4.12 7.40 -14.55
C VAL A 81 4.79 8.04 -15.75
N ASP A 82 6.07 7.73 -15.93
CA ASP A 82 6.84 8.18 -17.09
C ASP A 82 6.52 7.32 -18.33
N HIS A 83 6.98 7.80 -19.48
CA HIS A 83 6.77 7.11 -20.74
C HIS A 83 7.32 5.67 -20.71
N GLY A 84 6.46 4.71 -21.06
CA GLY A 84 6.84 3.32 -21.25
C GLY A 84 7.09 2.60 -19.94
N SER A 85 6.84 3.28 -18.82
CA SER A 85 7.00 2.76 -17.48
C SER A 85 5.69 2.21 -16.95
N THR A 86 5.84 1.31 -15.99
CA THR A 86 4.79 0.66 -15.25
C THR A 86 5.08 0.85 -13.76
N SER A 87 4.06 1.14 -12.95
CA SER A 87 4.20 1.32 -11.52
C SER A 87 2.98 0.77 -10.78
N VAL A 88 3.10 0.59 -9.46
CA VAL A 88 2.00 0.17 -8.61
C VAL A 88 1.60 1.32 -7.69
N LEU A 89 0.32 1.71 -7.76
CA LEU A 89 -0.28 2.65 -6.81
C LEU A 89 -1.01 1.83 -5.74
N VAL A 90 -0.62 2.00 -4.48
CA VAL A 90 -1.28 1.37 -3.34
C VAL A 90 -2.08 2.40 -2.55
N TYR A 91 -3.30 2.02 -2.18
CA TYR A 91 -4.16 2.79 -1.29
C TYR A 91 -4.73 1.84 -0.24
N SER A 92 -4.77 2.27 1.02
CA SER A 92 -5.45 1.51 2.06
C SER A 92 -6.26 2.41 2.98
N THR A 93 -7.35 1.85 3.51
CA THR A 93 -8.23 2.56 4.43
C THR A 93 -8.87 1.60 5.43
N VAL A 94 -8.92 2.04 6.69
CA VAL A 94 -9.77 1.47 7.72
C VAL A 94 -11.00 2.36 7.89
N PHE A 95 -12.19 1.76 7.84
CA PHE A 95 -13.45 2.48 7.98
C PHE A 95 -14.46 1.66 8.77
N GLN A 96 -15.37 2.37 9.45
CA GLN A 96 -16.54 1.76 10.04
C GLN A 96 -17.67 1.74 8.99
N ALA A 97 -18.34 0.60 8.87
CA ALA A 97 -19.43 0.40 7.94
C ALA A 97 -20.64 -0.14 8.69
N SER A 98 -21.83 0.33 8.32
CA SER A 98 -23.07 -0.36 8.67
C SER A 98 -23.35 -1.48 7.67
N ASP A 99 -24.32 -2.33 7.97
CA ASP A 99 -24.97 -3.19 6.99
C ASP A 99 -25.46 -2.33 5.80
N ASN A 100 -25.29 -2.87 4.60
CA ASN A 100 -25.56 -2.24 3.31
C ASN A 100 -24.75 -0.96 3.02
N TYR A 101 -23.65 -0.71 3.73
CA TYR A 101 -22.76 0.41 3.41
C TYR A 101 -22.12 0.20 2.03
N LYS A 102 -22.22 1.22 1.17
CA LYS A 102 -21.73 1.15 -0.21
C LYS A 102 -20.50 2.00 -0.40
N PHE A 103 -19.48 1.41 -0.99
CA PHE A 103 -18.29 2.14 -1.40
C PHE A 103 -17.78 1.70 -2.77
N GLU A 104 -17.01 2.58 -3.38
CA GLU A 104 -16.41 2.39 -4.70
C GLU A 104 -14.99 2.93 -4.68
N LEU A 105 -14.18 2.52 -5.65
CA LEU A 105 -12.93 3.19 -5.96
C LEU A 105 -13.07 3.88 -7.31
N ALA A 106 -12.70 5.16 -7.34
CA ALA A 106 -12.69 5.95 -8.56
C ALA A 106 -11.27 6.34 -8.93
N TYR A 107 -11.06 6.59 -10.22
CA TYR A 107 -9.78 7.05 -10.75
C TYR A 107 -9.97 8.03 -11.91
N SER A 108 -8.99 8.92 -12.07
CA SER A 108 -8.84 9.82 -13.22
C SER A 108 -7.37 9.83 -13.66
N ALA A 109 -7.09 10.54 -14.75
CA ALA A 109 -5.74 10.77 -15.20
C ALA A 109 -5.52 12.23 -15.54
N SER A 110 -4.38 12.78 -15.13
CA SER A 110 -3.88 14.05 -15.63
C SER A 110 -3.33 13.80 -17.04
N THR A 111 -4.18 13.97 -18.05
CA THR A 111 -3.75 13.80 -19.44
C THR A 111 -3.58 15.14 -20.13
N ASP A 112 -2.42 15.33 -20.75
CA ASP A 112 -2.33 16.13 -21.98
C ASP A 112 -3.12 15.41 -23.09
N GLU A 113 -3.57 16.15 -24.11
CA GLU A 113 -4.51 15.66 -25.14
C GLU A 113 -4.05 14.38 -25.88
N ASP A 114 -2.75 14.04 -25.82
CA ASP A 114 -2.15 12.86 -26.44
C ASP A 114 -2.12 11.58 -25.56
N CYS A 115 -2.39 11.68 -24.26
CA CYS A 115 -2.26 10.56 -23.29
C CYS A 115 -3.48 9.61 -23.25
N THR A 116 -4.02 9.25 -24.41
CA THR A 116 -5.20 8.38 -24.58
C THR A 116 -5.09 6.94 -24.04
N ARG A 117 -3.98 6.56 -23.38
CA ARG A 117 -3.73 5.20 -22.88
C ARG A 117 -3.12 5.13 -21.48
N LEU A 118 -3.00 6.25 -20.75
CA LEU A 118 -2.69 6.20 -19.33
C LEU A 118 -3.90 5.61 -18.58
N GLY A 119 -3.67 4.60 -17.74
CA GLY A 119 -4.75 3.92 -17.05
C GLY A 119 -4.27 2.74 -16.22
N LEU A 120 -5.24 1.95 -15.78
CA LEU A 120 -5.00 0.69 -15.07
C LEU A 120 -4.80 -0.41 -16.10
N ILE A 121 -3.66 -1.08 -16.14
CA ILE A 121 -3.30 -1.98 -17.23
C ILE A 121 -3.13 -3.40 -16.72
N ALA A 122 -3.88 -4.33 -17.29
CA ALA A 122 -3.64 -5.76 -17.11
C ALA A 122 -2.68 -6.26 -18.19
N THR A 123 -1.71 -7.07 -17.80
CA THR A 123 -0.68 -7.63 -18.68
C THR A 123 -0.48 -9.10 -18.38
N GLN A 124 -0.32 -9.92 -19.41
CA GLN A 124 0.01 -11.33 -19.28
C GLN A 124 1.44 -11.55 -19.77
N PRO A 125 2.46 -11.54 -18.89
CA PRO A 125 3.81 -11.90 -19.27
C PRO A 125 3.89 -13.38 -19.67
N GLU A 126 4.92 -13.73 -20.43
CA GLU A 126 5.15 -15.11 -20.87
C GLU A 126 5.62 -15.96 -19.68
N ASN A 127 4.96 -17.10 -19.43
CA ASN A 127 5.30 -18.04 -18.35
C ASN A 127 5.19 -17.47 -16.92
N GLU A 128 4.41 -16.41 -16.72
CA GLU A 128 4.13 -15.83 -15.40
C GLU A 128 2.61 -15.75 -15.16
N PRO A 129 2.15 -15.65 -13.89
CA PRO A 129 0.75 -15.32 -13.63
C PRO A 129 0.38 -13.93 -14.20
N LEU A 130 -0.91 -13.75 -14.49
CA LEU A 130 -1.46 -12.48 -14.95
C LEU A 130 -1.15 -11.36 -13.95
N VAL A 131 -0.73 -10.21 -14.48
CA VAL A 131 -0.72 -8.92 -13.78
C VAL A 131 -2.10 -8.30 -13.93
N PRO A 132 -2.97 -8.31 -12.90
CA PRO A 132 -4.25 -7.65 -12.99
C PRO A 132 -4.06 -6.13 -13.01
N SER A 133 -4.99 -5.43 -13.66
CA SER A 133 -5.02 -3.96 -13.65
C SER A 133 -5.21 -3.38 -12.24
N ILE A 134 -5.92 -4.10 -11.37
CA ILE A 134 -6.11 -3.75 -9.97
C ILE A 134 -6.55 -4.97 -9.14
N ILE A 135 -6.04 -5.06 -7.92
CA ILE A 135 -6.48 -5.98 -6.86
C ILE A 135 -7.10 -5.14 -5.75
N ILE A 136 -8.19 -5.64 -5.18
CA ILE A 136 -8.78 -5.13 -3.94
C ILE A 136 -8.91 -6.29 -2.97
N THR A 137 -8.51 -6.05 -1.73
CA THR A 137 -8.70 -6.95 -0.61
C THR A 137 -9.53 -6.22 0.43
N ILE A 138 -10.63 -6.83 0.89
CA ILE A 138 -11.50 -6.27 1.93
C ILE A 138 -11.56 -7.29 3.07
N ILE A 139 -11.29 -6.84 4.29
CA ILE A 139 -11.25 -7.69 5.49
C ILE A 139 -12.12 -7.05 6.56
N GLN A 140 -13.11 -7.77 7.06
CA GLN A 140 -13.82 -7.37 8.29
C GLN A 140 -12.90 -7.62 9.48
N LEU A 141 -12.51 -6.56 10.17
CA LEU A 141 -11.63 -6.59 11.33
C LEU A 141 -12.43 -6.79 12.63
N SER A 142 -13.66 -6.30 12.67
CA SER A 142 -14.58 -6.40 13.80
C SER A 142 -16.03 -6.39 13.32
N ASP A 143 -16.89 -7.15 13.99
CA ASP A 143 -18.35 -7.23 13.78
C ASP A 143 -19.15 -6.31 14.72
N GLY A 144 -18.46 -5.40 15.43
CA GLY A 144 -19.06 -4.53 16.44
C GLY A 144 -19.31 -5.20 17.81
N ALA A 145 -19.38 -6.53 17.87
CA ALA A 145 -19.45 -7.27 19.14
C ALA A 145 -18.08 -7.40 19.79
N ASN A 146 -17.02 -7.56 18.99
CA ASN A 146 -15.63 -7.59 19.45
C ASN A 146 -14.92 -6.28 19.14
N THR A 147 -14.77 -5.38 20.12
CA THR A 147 -14.05 -4.12 19.90
C THR A 147 -12.55 -4.37 19.78
N ILE A 148 -11.98 -4.07 18.62
CA ILE A 148 -10.52 -4.05 18.40
C ILE A 148 -9.98 -2.62 18.48
N SER A 149 -8.69 -2.46 18.78
CA SER A 149 -8.02 -1.17 18.60
C SER A 149 -7.73 -0.92 17.12
N TYR A 150 -8.05 0.26 16.61
CA TYR A 150 -7.75 0.65 15.21
C TYR A 150 -7.68 2.16 15.04
N ALA A 151 -7.04 2.61 13.97
CA ALA A 151 -7.07 4.01 13.53
C ALA A 151 -6.87 4.15 12.02
N GLN A 152 -7.51 5.17 11.47
CA GLN A 152 -7.30 5.75 10.16
C GLN A 152 -6.95 7.23 10.37
N LEU A 153 -5.69 7.56 10.17
CA LEU A 153 -5.08 8.85 10.47
C LEU A 153 -4.57 9.47 9.17
N PHE A 154 -4.54 10.80 9.11
CA PHE A 154 -3.98 11.46 7.93
C PHE A 154 -3.22 12.74 8.25
N SER A 155 -2.30 13.09 7.34
CA SER A 155 -1.64 14.38 7.32
C SER A 155 -2.28 15.29 6.28
N SER A 156 -2.79 16.42 6.73
CA SER A 156 -3.42 17.45 5.92
C SER A 156 -2.43 18.55 5.50
N LYS A 157 -1.14 18.38 5.86
CA LYS A 157 -0.07 19.37 5.71
C LYS A 157 1.02 18.90 4.75
N THR A 158 1.50 19.83 3.92
CA THR A 158 2.76 19.66 3.20
C THR A 158 3.92 19.82 4.19
N GLN A 159 4.88 18.90 4.16
CA GLN A 159 6.04 18.84 5.04
C GLN A 159 7.26 18.56 4.17
N LEU A 160 8.02 19.61 3.85
CA LEU A 160 9.26 19.49 3.08
C LEU A 160 10.36 19.00 4.01
N GLY A 161 11.12 18.02 3.56
CA GLY A 161 12.15 17.41 4.37
C GLY A 161 13.50 18.08 4.20
N ASN A 162 14.49 17.50 4.86
CA ASN A 162 15.91 17.72 4.60
C ASN A 162 16.67 16.41 4.88
N SER A 163 18.00 16.44 4.93
CA SER A 163 18.80 15.24 5.19
C SER A 163 18.63 14.68 6.60
N ASP A 164 18.24 15.53 7.56
CA ASP A 164 17.97 15.11 8.92
C ASP A 164 16.56 14.52 9.04
N PRO A 165 16.39 13.44 9.82
CA PRO A 165 15.08 12.85 10.08
C PRO A 165 14.07 13.80 10.74
N GLU A 166 12.87 13.84 10.19
CA GLU A 166 11.73 14.58 10.73
C GLU A 166 10.54 13.65 10.99
N VAL A 167 9.74 13.98 12.01
CA VAL A 167 8.48 13.28 12.30
C VAL A 167 7.41 13.80 11.35
N ILE A 168 6.67 12.89 10.70
CA ILE A 168 5.50 13.25 9.91
C ILE A 168 4.35 13.61 10.87
N ILE A 169 3.87 14.84 10.74
CA ILE A 169 2.73 15.36 11.47
C ILE A 169 1.44 14.75 10.91
N LEU A 170 0.76 13.97 11.74
CA LEU A 170 -0.64 13.56 11.56
C LEU A 170 -1.51 14.53 12.36
N ASP A 171 -2.48 15.15 11.71
CA ASP A 171 -3.30 16.23 12.28
C ASP A 171 -4.80 15.96 12.17
N SER A 172 -5.18 14.78 11.71
CA SER A 172 -6.59 14.40 11.61
C SER A 172 -6.81 12.90 11.79
N VAL A 173 -7.99 12.57 12.33
CA VAL A 173 -8.47 11.23 12.60
C VAL A 173 -9.76 11.04 11.79
N SER A 174 -9.77 10.08 10.87
CA SER A 174 -10.98 9.70 10.13
C SER A 174 -11.83 8.72 10.93
N ALA A 175 -11.18 7.71 11.50
CA ALA A 175 -11.80 6.71 12.36
C ALA A 175 -10.77 6.21 13.37
N ALA A 176 -11.16 6.02 14.63
CA ALA A 176 -10.27 5.43 15.62
C ALA A 176 -11.02 4.81 16.79
N ASN A 177 -10.44 3.77 17.37
CA ASN A 177 -10.83 3.19 18.65
C ASN A 177 -9.58 2.80 19.43
N ARG A 178 -9.42 3.33 20.66
CA ARG A 178 -8.30 3.05 21.59
C ARG A 178 -6.88 3.39 21.08
N ILE A 179 -6.78 4.03 19.93
CA ILE A 179 -5.54 4.58 19.37
C ILE A 179 -5.78 6.07 19.20
N ASP A 180 -4.83 6.87 19.65
CA ASP A 180 -4.91 8.34 19.62
C ASP A 180 -3.67 8.94 18.96
N ILE A 181 -3.76 10.19 18.50
CA ILE A 181 -2.62 10.97 18.01
C ILE A 181 -2.36 12.16 18.91
N ALA A 182 -1.09 12.41 19.20
CA ALA A 182 -0.70 13.63 19.89
C ALA A 182 -0.84 14.84 18.94
N THR A 183 -1.71 15.78 19.29
CA THR A 183 -2.05 16.95 18.45
C THR A 183 -1.45 18.27 18.93
N THR A 184 -0.62 18.26 19.99
CA THR A 184 -0.03 19.49 20.59
C THR A 184 1.44 19.29 20.94
N GLU A 185 1.74 18.47 21.95
CA GLU A 185 3.10 18.06 22.29
C GLU A 185 3.43 16.75 21.58
N ASP A 186 4.59 16.65 20.92
CA ASP A 186 5.01 15.51 20.09
C ASP A 186 4.10 15.21 18.88
N HIS A 187 3.68 16.25 18.15
CA HIS A 187 2.85 16.15 16.92
C HIS A 187 3.23 14.96 16.03
N GLY A 188 2.25 14.13 15.65
CA GLY A 188 2.46 12.94 14.83
C GLY A 188 2.80 11.66 15.60
N THR A 189 2.89 11.73 16.94
CA THR A 189 3.03 10.54 17.77
C THR A 189 1.70 9.82 17.96
N ILE A 190 1.65 8.57 17.52
CA ILE A 190 0.51 7.67 17.69
C ILE A 190 0.67 6.92 19.00
N LYS A 191 -0.38 6.93 19.84
CA LYS A 191 -0.40 6.33 21.17
C LYS A 191 -1.34 5.14 21.18
N TYR A 192 -0.83 3.99 21.61
CA TYR A 192 -1.59 2.77 21.71
C TYR A 192 -2.04 2.56 23.16
N SER A 193 -3.34 2.41 23.40
CA SER A 193 -3.86 2.26 24.77
C SER A 193 -3.78 0.81 25.28
N GLU A 194 -3.71 -0.15 24.37
CA GLU A 194 -3.79 -1.59 24.67
C GLU A 194 -2.57 -2.31 24.11
N ALA A 195 -2.05 -3.28 24.87
CA ALA A 195 -1.03 -4.19 24.38
C ALA A 195 -1.62 -5.14 23.34
N GLY A 196 -0.80 -5.58 22.38
CA GLY A 196 -1.20 -6.50 21.34
C GLY A 196 -0.26 -6.54 20.16
N VAL A 197 -0.63 -7.30 19.14
CA VAL A 197 0.06 -7.29 17.84
C VAL A 197 -0.75 -6.46 16.87
N TYR A 198 -0.08 -5.52 16.22
CA TYR A 198 -0.70 -4.53 15.34
C TYR A 198 -0.11 -4.63 13.94
N PHE A 199 -0.98 -4.51 12.94
CA PHE A 199 -0.58 -4.21 11.57
C PHE A 199 -0.60 -2.69 11.38
N LEU A 200 0.46 -2.15 10.78
CA LEU A 200 0.62 -0.73 10.49
C LEU A 200 0.95 -0.59 9.00
N ILE A 201 0.27 0.33 8.31
CA ILE A 201 0.57 0.67 6.92
C ILE A 201 0.49 2.18 6.72
N ALA A 202 1.57 2.76 6.22
CA ALA A 202 1.70 4.16 5.86
C ALA A 202 1.71 4.30 4.34
N ASN A 203 0.68 4.94 3.78
CA ASN A 203 0.64 5.39 2.39
C ASN A 203 0.99 6.89 2.35
N THR A 204 2.22 7.21 1.98
CA THR A 204 2.72 8.60 2.01
C THR A 204 2.72 9.18 0.61
N GLN A 205 1.98 10.27 0.40
CA GLN A 205 2.08 11.07 -0.81
C GLN A 205 3.37 11.87 -0.74
N ILE A 206 4.34 11.49 -1.58
CA ILE A 206 5.61 12.18 -1.71
C ILE A 206 5.72 12.86 -3.07
N GLY A 207 6.54 13.90 -3.15
CA GLY A 207 6.75 14.68 -4.36
C GLY A 207 7.58 15.92 -4.10
N SER A 208 7.54 16.86 -5.04
CA SER A 208 8.21 18.15 -4.91
C SER A 208 7.27 19.26 -4.42
N ALA A 209 7.85 20.31 -3.83
CA ALA A 209 7.15 21.53 -3.48
C ALA A 209 6.44 22.12 -4.72
N GLU A 210 5.29 22.76 -4.49
CA GLU A 210 4.50 23.35 -5.56
C GLU A 210 5.33 24.30 -6.43
N GLY A 211 5.25 24.13 -7.76
CA GLY A 211 6.00 24.93 -8.73
C GLY A 211 7.49 24.58 -8.88
N THR A 212 7.98 23.57 -8.15
CA THR A 212 9.35 23.05 -8.32
C THR A 212 9.36 21.76 -9.14
N HIS A 213 10.51 21.43 -9.71
CA HIS A 213 10.75 20.17 -10.43
C HIS A 213 11.88 19.36 -9.79
N ALA A 214 11.92 19.40 -8.45
CA ALA A 214 12.98 18.77 -7.68
C ALA A 214 13.07 17.26 -7.97
N SER A 215 14.29 16.75 -7.87
CA SER A 215 14.62 15.33 -7.96
C SER A 215 15.49 14.94 -6.78
N GLY A 216 15.43 13.67 -6.40
CA GLY A 216 16.12 13.13 -5.23
C GLY A 216 15.39 11.93 -4.66
N GLU A 217 15.70 11.57 -3.44
CA GLU A 217 15.11 10.44 -2.72
C GLU A 217 14.31 10.94 -1.53
N VAL A 218 13.22 10.24 -1.25
CA VAL A 218 12.47 10.35 -0.01
C VAL A 218 12.58 9.02 0.72
N HIS A 219 12.96 9.09 1.99
CA HIS A 219 13.14 7.96 2.88
C HIS A 219 11.98 7.98 3.89
N LEU A 220 11.40 6.82 4.21
CA LEU A 220 10.29 6.66 5.13
C LEU A 220 10.49 5.43 6.01
N TRP A 221 10.37 5.59 7.33
CA TRP A 221 10.48 4.50 8.29
C TRP A 221 9.63 4.75 9.54
N MET A 222 9.56 3.76 10.44
CA MET A 222 8.82 3.86 11.69
C MET A 222 9.76 3.92 12.89
N ARG A 223 9.33 4.59 13.95
CA ARG A 223 10.04 4.71 15.23
C ARG A 223 9.12 4.31 16.38
N LEU A 224 9.60 3.43 17.24
CA LEU A 224 8.91 2.95 18.43
C LEU A 224 9.61 3.48 19.67
N ASN A 225 8.89 4.22 20.51
CA ASN A 225 9.38 4.77 21.78
C ASN A 225 10.71 5.53 21.65
N GLY A 226 10.85 6.34 20.58
CA GLY A 226 12.05 7.13 20.34
C GLY A 226 13.20 6.40 19.61
N LYS A 227 13.06 5.09 19.34
CA LYS A 227 14.05 4.27 18.62
C LYS A 227 13.52 3.84 17.26
N ASP A 228 14.33 4.02 16.20
CA ASP A 228 13.96 3.56 14.86
C ASP A 228 13.72 2.05 14.85
N MET A 229 12.62 1.62 14.23
CA MET A 229 12.27 0.22 14.10
C MET A 229 13.18 -0.42 13.03
N PRO A 230 13.82 -1.56 13.35
CA PRO A 230 14.66 -2.25 12.37
C PRO A 230 13.83 -2.65 11.15
N ASN A 231 14.47 -2.66 9.98
CA ASN A 231 13.89 -3.15 8.73
C ASN A 231 12.57 -2.46 8.30
N SER A 232 12.32 -1.23 8.77
CA SER A 232 11.14 -0.44 8.38
C SER A 232 11.42 0.63 7.32
N ASN A 233 12.70 0.87 6.98
CA ASN A 233 13.04 1.94 6.03
C ASN A 233 12.69 1.56 4.59
N THR A 234 12.12 2.53 3.88
CA THR A 234 11.73 2.43 2.48
C THR A 234 12.14 3.69 1.74
N ILE A 235 12.58 3.54 0.50
CA ILE A 235 13.12 4.64 -0.31
C ILE A 235 12.34 4.71 -1.62
N LYS A 236 12.05 5.94 -2.06
CA LYS A 236 11.54 6.20 -3.41
C LYS A 236 12.27 7.39 -4.03
N THR A 237 12.70 7.22 -5.27
CA THR A 237 13.26 8.30 -6.08
C THR A 237 12.13 9.12 -6.71
N ILE A 238 12.21 10.44 -6.58
CA ILE A 238 11.38 11.44 -7.26
C ILE A 238 12.16 12.05 -8.41
N ARG A 239 11.52 12.21 -9.58
CA ARG A 239 12.13 12.82 -10.76
C ARG A 239 11.29 13.94 -11.33
N ASN A 240 11.93 15.06 -11.62
CA ASN A 240 11.35 16.20 -12.32
C ASN A 240 9.99 16.62 -11.74
N GLY A 241 9.88 16.60 -10.40
CA GLY A 241 8.65 16.92 -9.66
C GLY A 241 7.52 15.90 -9.79
N SER A 242 7.81 14.63 -10.11
CA SER A 242 6.82 13.55 -10.06
C SER A 242 6.18 13.40 -8.68
N ALA A 243 4.90 13.02 -8.64
CA ALA A 243 4.23 12.56 -7.44
C ALA A 243 4.32 11.03 -7.33
N ALA A 244 4.48 10.50 -6.12
CA ALA A 244 4.46 9.06 -5.89
C ALA A 244 3.85 8.71 -4.53
N ILE A 245 3.40 7.47 -4.39
CA ILE A 245 3.07 6.89 -3.09
C ILE A 245 4.26 6.06 -2.60
N LEU A 246 4.73 6.35 -1.39
CA LEU A 246 5.75 5.56 -0.68
C LEU A 246 5.08 4.79 0.45
N ILE A 247 5.23 3.46 0.40
CA ILE A 247 4.61 2.51 1.32
C ILE A 247 5.63 2.02 2.34
N CYS A 248 5.29 2.13 3.62
CA CYS A 248 6.01 1.48 4.73
C CYS A 248 4.98 0.69 5.55
N GLN A 249 5.22 -0.61 5.74
CA GLN A 249 4.31 -1.50 6.45
C GLN A 249 5.06 -2.37 7.46
N THR A 250 4.41 -2.73 8.57
CA THR A 250 4.96 -3.69 9.53
C THR A 250 3.87 -4.36 10.36
N VAL A 251 4.16 -5.58 10.82
CA VAL A 251 3.49 -6.19 11.97
C VAL A 251 4.40 -6.12 13.19
N VAL A 252 3.92 -5.54 14.28
CA VAL A 252 4.72 -5.30 15.49
C VAL A 252 3.91 -5.59 16.76
N LYS A 253 4.56 -6.20 17.76
CA LYS A 253 4.03 -6.29 19.12
C LYS A 253 4.24 -4.94 19.82
N LEU A 254 3.16 -4.37 20.33
CA LEU A 254 3.16 -3.13 21.10
C LEU A 254 2.65 -3.41 22.51
N GLU A 255 3.23 -2.72 23.48
CA GLU A 255 2.76 -2.66 24.86
C GLU A 255 1.80 -1.47 25.03
N ALA A 256 0.98 -1.51 26.08
CA ALA A 256 0.11 -0.38 26.40
C ALA A 256 0.96 0.87 26.68
N LYS A 257 0.56 2.00 26.09
CA LYS A 257 1.24 3.33 26.10
C LYS A 257 2.46 3.43 25.19
N ASP A 258 2.76 2.41 24.39
CA ASP A 258 3.77 2.54 23.35
C ASP A 258 3.41 3.67 22.37
N LYS A 259 4.47 4.34 21.91
CA LYS A 259 4.43 5.47 21.00
C LYS A 259 5.05 5.10 19.67
N VAL A 260 4.29 5.22 18.59
CA VAL A 260 4.80 5.07 17.23
C VAL A 260 4.89 6.43 16.56
N GLN A 261 5.96 6.67 15.81
CA GLN A 261 6.14 7.84 14.97
C GLN A 261 6.49 7.39 13.54
N LEU A 262 6.01 8.14 12.56
CA LEU A 262 6.40 7.98 11.16
C LEU A 262 7.49 9.02 10.89
N MET A 263 8.61 8.56 10.37
CA MET A 263 9.79 9.38 10.17
C MET A 263 10.09 9.49 8.68
N PHE A 264 10.55 10.67 8.23
CA PHE A 264 11.03 10.84 6.87
C PHE A 264 12.28 11.69 6.79
N SER A 265 13.03 11.53 5.71
CA SER A 265 14.11 12.43 5.31
C SER A 265 14.19 12.48 3.79
N THR A 266 14.92 13.46 3.27
CA THR A 266 15.05 13.70 1.84
C THR A 266 16.48 14.08 1.46
N THR A 267 16.89 13.74 0.24
CA THR A 267 18.19 14.22 -0.29
C THR A 267 18.11 15.62 -0.89
N ASN A 268 16.90 16.18 -1.01
CA ASN A 268 16.63 17.50 -1.55
C ASN A 268 15.51 18.19 -0.75
N LYS A 269 15.80 19.38 -0.22
CA LYS A 269 14.88 20.16 0.62
C LYS A 269 13.58 20.63 -0.06
N GLU A 270 13.50 20.52 -1.37
CA GLU A 270 12.29 20.78 -2.15
C GLU A 270 11.40 19.53 -2.28
N LEU A 271 11.83 18.38 -1.74
CA LEU A 271 11.03 17.17 -1.66
C LEU A 271 10.41 17.01 -0.27
N GLY A 272 9.35 16.20 -0.18
CA GLY A 272 8.81 15.79 1.10
C GLY A 272 7.45 15.12 0.98
N VAL A 273 6.68 15.23 2.05
CA VAL A 273 5.29 14.78 2.16
C VAL A 273 4.40 15.89 1.61
N ILE A 274 3.70 15.65 0.50
CA ILE A 274 3.02 16.72 -0.28
C ILE A 274 1.51 16.56 -0.24
N VAL A 275 0.82 17.67 0.03
CA VAL A 275 -0.65 17.79 -0.10
C VAL A 275 -0.99 18.48 -1.40
N SER A 276 -1.98 17.99 -2.13
CA SER A 276 -2.50 18.65 -3.33
C SER A 276 -4.02 18.73 -3.33
N ARG A 277 -4.56 19.69 -4.08
CA ARG A 277 -6.01 19.95 -4.20
C ARG A 277 -6.43 19.97 -5.67
N PRO A 278 -6.45 18.81 -6.34
CA PRO A 278 -6.90 18.74 -7.73
C PRO A 278 -8.36 19.25 -7.87
N LYS A 279 -8.66 19.88 -8.99
CA LYS A 279 -9.98 20.43 -9.26
C LYS A 279 -10.99 19.30 -9.50
N SER A 280 -12.14 19.37 -8.82
CA SER A 280 -13.25 18.40 -8.98
C SER A 280 -12.94 16.98 -8.48
N GLU A 281 -11.93 16.83 -7.64
CA GLU A 281 -11.51 15.58 -7.00
C GLU A 281 -11.31 15.84 -5.49
N PRO A 282 -11.31 14.79 -4.64
CA PRO A 282 -10.93 14.99 -3.24
C PRO A 282 -9.48 15.48 -3.11
N ARG A 283 -9.21 16.14 -1.98
CA ARG A 283 -7.83 16.49 -1.58
C ARG A 283 -6.99 15.22 -1.49
N VAL A 284 -5.75 15.34 -1.93
CA VAL A 284 -4.70 14.34 -1.73
C VAL A 284 -4.01 14.69 -0.42
N PRO A 285 -4.23 13.94 0.68
CA PRO A 285 -3.50 14.15 1.91
C PRO A 285 -2.02 13.79 1.73
N GLY A 286 -1.16 14.38 2.56
CA GLY A 286 0.27 14.07 2.57
C GLY A 286 0.54 12.64 3.03
N MET A 287 -0.30 12.12 3.92
CA MET A 287 -0.20 10.73 4.37
C MET A 287 -1.59 10.21 4.71
N ILE A 288 -1.80 8.94 4.41
CA ILE A 288 -2.87 8.10 4.94
C ILE A 288 -2.20 6.97 5.71
N PHE A 289 -2.47 6.89 7.02
CA PHE A 289 -1.93 5.86 7.89
C PHE A 289 -3.07 5.04 8.47
N ALA A 290 -3.01 3.73 8.28
CA ALA A 290 -3.94 2.79 8.86
C ALA A 290 -3.21 1.85 9.83
N THR A 291 -3.83 1.61 10.98
CA THR A 291 -3.35 0.62 11.94
C THR A 291 -4.52 -0.10 12.61
N PHE A 292 -4.36 -1.37 12.91
CA PHE A 292 -5.34 -2.14 13.63
C PHE A 292 -4.69 -3.30 14.38
N GLN A 293 -5.31 -3.65 15.50
CA GLN A 293 -4.92 -4.79 16.31
C GLN A 293 -5.35 -6.07 15.59
N LEU A 294 -4.38 -6.93 15.32
CA LEU A 294 -4.62 -8.29 14.86
C LEU A 294 -5.11 -9.15 16.03
N LEU A 295 -4.43 -9.02 17.18
CA LEU A 295 -4.57 -9.89 18.35
C LEU A 295 -4.47 -9.09 19.66
N ASN A 296 -5.29 -9.45 20.64
CA ASN A 296 -5.03 -9.18 22.06
C ASN A 296 -4.35 -10.40 22.71
N GLU A 297 -3.62 -10.25 23.82
CA GLU A 297 -2.73 -11.31 24.35
C GLU A 297 -3.39 -12.69 24.61
N GLU A 298 -4.73 -12.77 24.63
CA GLU A 298 -5.50 -13.97 24.95
C GLU A 298 -5.84 -14.88 23.74
N LYS A 299 -5.68 -14.43 22.49
CA LYS A 299 -6.18 -15.15 21.29
C LYS A 299 -5.12 -15.37 20.19
N PRO A 300 -4.14 -16.28 20.36
CA PRO A 300 -3.00 -16.41 19.46
C PRO A 300 -3.42 -16.65 18.00
N ILE A 301 -3.27 -15.63 17.15
CA ILE A 301 -3.45 -15.75 15.70
C ILE A 301 -2.08 -15.88 15.01
N PRO A 302 -2.02 -16.58 13.87
CA PRO A 302 -0.84 -16.59 13.04
C PRO A 302 -0.51 -15.20 12.47
N TYR A 303 0.77 -14.81 12.52
CA TYR A 303 1.29 -13.63 11.79
C TYR A 303 2.77 -13.79 11.48
N ALA A 304 3.24 -13.02 10.49
CA ALA A 304 4.65 -12.92 10.16
C ALA A 304 4.97 -11.48 9.72
N GLN A 305 6.05 -10.93 10.28
CA GLN A 305 6.82 -9.80 9.76
C GLN A 305 8.21 -10.32 9.44
N LEU A 306 8.58 -10.25 8.17
CA LEU A 306 9.80 -10.82 7.66
C LEU A 306 10.50 -9.77 6.80
N SER A 307 11.83 -9.84 6.75
CA SER A 307 12.62 -8.93 5.94
C SER A 307 13.87 -9.61 5.40
N SER A 308 14.53 -8.94 4.45
CA SER A 308 15.80 -9.35 3.87
C SER A 308 16.85 -8.29 4.16
N SER A 309 18.02 -8.69 4.65
CA SER A 309 19.18 -7.80 4.79
C SER A 309 20.07 -7.78 3.54
N GLN A 310 19.71 -8.54 2.51
CA GLN A 310 20.57 -8.84 1.37
C GLN A 310 19.99 -8.26 0.08
N THR A 311 20.85 -7.64 -0.74
CA THR A 311 20.52 -7.32 -2.13
C THR A 311 20.35 -8.62 -2.92
N GLN A 312 19.23 -8.74 -3.63
CA GLN A 312 18.89 -9.92 -4.41
C GLN A 312 18.70 -9.55 -5.87
N TRP A 313 19.64 -10.00 -6.72
CA TRP A 313 19.62 -9.70 -8.14
C TRP A 313 18.56 -10.49 -8.89
N GLY A 314 17.62 -9.75 -9.50
CA GLY A 314 16.66 -10.28 -10.44
C GLY A 314 17.32 -10.93 -11.65
N CYS A 315 16.59 -11.81 -12.32
CA CYS A 315 16.96 -12.33 -13.64
C CYS A 315 15.69 -12.78 -14.38
N VAL A 316 15.83 -13.14 -15.66
CA VAL A 316 14.72 -13.63 -16.49
C VAL A 316 14.15 -14.98 -16.04
N THR A 317 14.85 -15.70 -15.16
CA THR A 317 14.31 -16.88 -14.48
C THR A 317 13.77 -16.47 -13.11
N PRO A 318 12.54 -16.87 -12.75
CA PRO A 318 11.99 -16.61 -11.42
C PRO A 318 12.90 -17.14 -10.31
N LYS A 319 13.04 -16.37 -9.23
CA LYS A 319 13.77 -16.77 -8.01
C LYS A 319 12.91 -16.47 -6.79
N ILE A 320 12.97 -17.35 -5.81
CA ILE A 320 12.33 -17.10 -4.50
C ILE A 320 13.07 -15.96 -3.81
N VAL A 321 12.31 -14.95 -3.36
CA VAL A 321 12.82 -13.86 -2.52
C VAL A 321 13.22 -14.42 -1.16
N LYS A 322 14.50 -14.25 -0.82
CA LYS A 322 15.09 -14.67 0.45
C LYS A 322 14.76 -13.70 1.56
N LEU A 323 14.12 -14.20 2.62
CA LEU A 323 13.80 -13.45 3.82
C LEU A 323 14.60 -14.05 4.98
N ASP A 324 15.76 -13.47 5.26
CA ASP A 324 16.73 -13.98 6.24
C ASP A 324 16.49 -13.47 7.66
N ASN A 325 15.53 -12.56 7.85
CA ASN A 325 15.17 -12.01 9.15
C ASN A 325 13.70 -12.29 9.50
N ASN A 326 13.48 -12.77 10.73
CA ASN A 326 12.16 -12.92 11.35
C ASN A 326 11.97 -11.79 12.36
N ASP A 327 11.47 -10.64 11.91
CA ASP A 327 11.25 -9.48 12.78
C ASP A 327 10.09 -9.70 13.77
N GLY A 328 9.11 -10.53 13.36
CA GLY A 328 8.04 -11.02 14.22
C GLY A 328 7.40 -12.25 13.59
N LEU A 329 7.13 -13.30 14.37
CA LEU A 329 6.62 -14.54 13.81
C LEU A 329 5.82 -15.32 14.86
N GLN A 330 4.65 -15.79 14.49
CA GLN A 330 3.81 -16.63 15.33
C GLN A 330 3.02 -17.60 14.45
N ARG A 331 3.15 -18.91 14.73
CA ARG A 331 2.40 -20.00 14.06
C ARG A 331 2.55 -20.05 12.54
N ILE A 332 3.62 -19.45 12.04
CA ILE A 332 4.12 -19.53 10.68
C ILE A 332 5.62 -19.82 10.82
N ARG A 333 6.17 -20.70 9.99
CA ARG A 333 7.61 -20.95 9.93
C ARG A 333 8.18 -20.28 8.70
N ASN A 334 9.36 -19.68 8.81
CA ASN A 334 10.09 -19.13 7.68
C ASN A 334 11.36 -19.96 7.45
N ASP A 335 11.48 -20.58 6.27
CA ASP A 335 12.70 -21.19 5.76
C ASP A 335 13.25 -20.34 4.62
N ASN A 336 13.84 -19.21 5.00
CA ASN A 336 14.52 -18.27 4.09
C ASN A 336 13.67 -17.88 2.86
N GLY A 337 12.45 -17.41 3.09
CA GLY A 337 11.48 -17.00 2.06
C GLY A 337 10.42 -18.05 1.71
N ILE A 338 10.52 -19.28 2.24
CA ILE A 338 9.48 -20.30 2.12
C ILE A 338 8.69 -20.34 3.43
N LEU A 339 7.45 -19.88 3.40
CA LEU A 339 6.60 -19.75 4.58
C LEU A 339 5.69 -20.96 4.74
N GLU A 340 5.84 -21.72 5.81
CA GLU A 340 4.97 -22.84 6.12
C GLU A 340 3.96 -22.46 7.20
N PHE A 341 2.68 -22.68 6.93
CA PHE A 341 1.59 -22.29 7.83
C PHE A 341 1.23 -23.44 8.75
N GLU A 342 1.16 -23.19 10.05
CA GLU A 342 0.85 -24.26 11.02
C GLU A 342 -0.66 -24.55 11.12
N GLU A 343 -1.49 -23.66 10.57
CA GLU A 343 -2.95 -23.73 10.65
C GLU A 343 -3.63 -23.36 9.34
N SER A 344 -4.76 -24.02 9.10
CA SER A 344 -5.67 -23.63 8.03
C SER A 344 -6.43 -22.35 8.38
N GLY A 345 -6.63 -21.48 7.40
CA GLY A 345 -7.37 -20.25 7.57
C GLY A 345 -7.35 -19.37 6.33
N THR A 346 -8.00 -18.21 6.42
CA THR A 346 -7.87 -17.14 5.42
C THR A 346 -6.78 -16.18 5.87
N TYR A 347 -5.79 -15.97 5.02
CA TYR A 347 -4.64 -15.12 5.31
C TYR A 347 -4.63 -13.92 4.38
N PHE A 348 -4.33 -12.76 4.96
CA PHE A 348 -3.94 -11.58 4.21
C PHE A 348 -2.42 -11.55 4.11
N ILE A 349 -1.91 -11.42 2.88
CA ILE A 349 -0.49 -11.42 2.60
C ILE A 349 -0.17 -10.15 1.82
N MET A 350 0.84 -9.43 2.27
CA MET A 350 1.39 -8.27 1.59
C MET A 350 2.92 -8.36 1.59
N ALA A 351 3.51 -8.26 0.41
CA ALA A 351 4.93 -8.05 0.23
C ALA A 351 5.17 -6.65 -0.33
N ALA A 352 6.15 -5.95 0.25
CA ALA A 352 6.60 -4.63 -0.20
C ALA A 352 8.11 -4.71 -0.45
N ALA A 353 8.48 -4.99 -1.70
CA ALA A 353 9.88 -5.11 -2.10
C ALA A 353 10.44 -3.76 -2.52
N GLN A 354 11.53 -3.32 -1.87
CA GLN A 354 12.32 -2.21 -2.39
C GLN A 354 13.14 -2.70 -3.59
N CYS A 355 12.86 -2.17 -4.76
CA CYS A 355 13.51 -2.51 -6.02
C CYS A 355 14.26 -1.30 -6.59
N GLY A 356 15.38 -1.56 -7.26
CA GLY A 356 16.23 -0.53 -7.85
C GLY A 356 17.34 -1.14 -8.69
N SER A 357 18.26 -0.30 -9.16
CA SER A 357 19.45 -0.72 -9.92
C SER A 357 20.73 -0.22 -9.25
N ASP A 358 21.78 -1.04 -9.18
CA ASP A 358 23.13 -0.64 -8.73
C ASP A 358 23.95 0.05 -9.82
N GLU A 359 23.70 -0.29 -11.09
CA GLU A 359 24.42 0.31 -12.20
C GLU A 359 23.81 1.65 -12.61
N ASN A 360 24.67 2.60 -12.99
CA ASN A 360 24.29 3.90 -13.52
C ASN A 360 23.40 3.82 -14.77
N ASP A 361 23.23 2.64 -15.38
CA ASP A 361 22.42 2.39 -16.58
C ASP A 361 21.36 1.29 -16.41
N GLY A 362 21.10 0.82 -15.19
CA GLY A 362 20.10 -0.22 -14.95
C GLY A 362 18.68 0.26 -15.26
N ILE A 363 18.11 -0.28 -16.33
CA ILE A 363 16.72 -0.08 -16.72
C ILE A 363 16.09 -1.46 -16.94
N GLY A 364 14.96 -1.72 -16.29
CA GLY A 364 14.25 -2.98 -16.45
C GLY A 364 12.97 -3.02 -15.64
N ASP A 365 12.23 -4.10 -15.81
CA ASP A 365 11.02 -4.36 -15.03
C ASP A 365 11.34 -5.37 -13.93
N VAL A 366 10.89 -5.09 -12.72
CA VAL A 366 10.89 -6.04 -11.60
C VAL A 366 9.48 -6.58 -11.46
N HIS A 367 9.37 -7.91 -11.53
CA HIS A 367 8.12 -8.65 -11.41
C HIS A 367 8.10 -9.36 -10.06
N LEU A 368 6.97 -9.31 -9.36
CA LEU A 368 6.78 -9.97 -8.07
C LEU A 368 5.39 -10.61 -8.03
N TRP A 369 5.33 -11.90 -7.73
CA TRP A 369 4.09 -12.67 -7.58
C TRP A 369 4.25 -13.69 -6.47
N MET A 370 3.19 -14.43 -6.15
CA MET A 370 3.22 -15.42 -5.08
C MET A 370 3.00 -16.83 -5.62
N LYS A 371 3.55 -17.82 -4.91
CA LYS A 371 3.33 -19.24 -5.20
C LYS A 371 2.84 -19.96 -3.97
N LEU A 372 1.87 -20.85 -4.13
CA LEU A 372 1.42 -21.77 -3.08
C LEU A 372 1.77 -23.20 -3.48
N ASN A 373 2.52 -23.91 -2.62
CA ASN A 373 2.96 -25.27 -2.84
C ASN A 373 3.66 -25.46 -4.21
N GLY A 374 4.51 -24.50 -4.56
CA GLY A 374 5.26 -24.48 -5.81
C GLY A 374 4.47 -24.08 -7.06
N LYS A 375 3.17 -23.74 -6.95
CA LYS A 375 2.33 -23.29 -8.06
C LYS A 375 2.07 -21.79 -7.98
N ASP A 376 2.14 -21.09 -9.11
CA ASP A 376 1.83 -19.67 -9.19
C ASP A 376 0.37 -19.40 -8.78
N ILE A 377 0.19 -18.37 -7.94
CA ILE A 377 -1.13 -17.87 -7.56
C ILE A 377 -1.62 -16.96 -8.69
N ALA A 378 -2.79 -17.29 -9.24
CA ALA A 378 -3.41 -16.47 -10.28
C ALA A 378 -3.64 -15.04 -9.79
N ASN A 379 -3.48 -14.06 -10.70
CA ASN A 379 -3.71 -12.64 -10.43
C ASN A 379 -2.83 -12.04 -9.31
N SER A 380 -1.73 -12.69 -8.90
CA SER A 380 -0.83 -12.15 -7.86
C SER A 380 0.33 -11.33 -8.43
N ASN A 381 0.53 -11.29 -9.75
CA ASN A 381 1.69 -10.63 -10.34
C ASN A 381 1.58 -9.11 -10.31
N THR A 382 2.72 -8.45 -10.14
CA THR A 382 2.87 -6.99 -10.12
C THR A 382 4.19 -6.61 -10.77
N ILE A 383 4.20 -5.50 -11.51
CA ILE A 383 5.36 -5.00 -12.26
C ILE A 383 5.71 -3.59 -11.79
N GLN A 384 6.99 -3.35 -11.57
CA GLN A 384 7.56 -2.01 -11.40
C GLN A 384 8.71 -1.82 -12.39
N THR A 385 8.58 -0.83 -13.26
CA THR A 385 9.72 -0.36 -14.07
C THR A 385 10.68 0.40 -13.17
N VAL A 386 11.93 -0.02 -13.19
CA VAL A 386 13.06 0.65 -12.58
C VAL A 386 13.89 1.29 -13.70
N ASN A 387 14.21 2.57 -13.56
CA ASN A 387 15.04 3.32 -14.49
C ASN A 387 16.01 4.19 -13.69
N LYS A 388 17.07 3.60 -13.15
CA LYS A 388 18.05 4.28 -12.29
C LYS A 388 17.43 4.91 -11.03
N ASP A 389 16.28 4.38 -10.57
CA ASP A 389 15.57 4.77 -9.34
C ASP A 389 15.56 3.65 -8.32
N THR A 390 15.15 4.01 -7.11
CA THR A 390 14.59 3.09 -6.15
C THR A 390 13.08 3.27 -6.07
N ALA A 391 12.34 2.17 -5.99
CA ALA A 391 10.89 2.12 -5.83
C ALA A 391 10.48 1.03 -4.86
N VAL A 392 9.26 1.13 -4.32
CA VAL A 392 8.63 0.04 -3.56
C VAL A 392 7.56 -0.61 -4.45
N LEU A 393 7.73 -1.90 -4.74
CA LEU A 393 6.78 -2.74 -5.46
C LEU A 393 5.97 -3.52 -4.44
N VAL A 394 4.64 -3.34 -4.46
CA VAL A 394 3.74 -4.03 -3.54
C VAL A 394 2.93 -5.09 -4.26
N CYS A 395 3.01 -6.32 -3.76
CA CYS A 395 2.18 -7.45 -4.15
C CYS A 395 1.30 -7.84 -2.95
N GLN A 396 -0.01 -7.99 -3.15
CA GLN A 396 -0.94 -8.34 -2.07
C GLN A 396 -2.02 -9.32 -2.54
N THR A 397 -2.48 -10.15 -1.61
CA THR A 397 -3.63 -11.05 -1.83
C THR A 397 -4.29 -11.43 -0.50
N ALA A 398 -5.51 -11.93 -0.57
CA ALA A 398 -6.11 -12.70 0.50
C ALA A 398 -6.52 -14.07 -0.05
N MET A 399 -6.17 -15.14 0.67
CA MET A 399 -6.47 -16.50 0.21
C MET A 399 -6.63 -17.48 1.37
N VAL A 400 -7.30 -18.59 1.08
CA VAL A 400 -7.36 -19.73 2.00
C VAL A 400 -6.06 -20.52 1.88
N ILE A 401 -5.43 -20.77 3.02
CA ILE A 401 -4.22 -21.59 3.16
C ILE A 401 -4.55 -22.74 4.10
N GLN A 402 -4.04 -23.93 3.82
CA GLN A 402 -4.16 -25.11 4.68
C GLN A 402 -2.93 -25.27 5.59
N ALA A 403 -3.11 -25.90 6.74
CA ALA A 403 -1.99 -26.29 7.58
C ALA A 403 -1.00 -27.17 6.79
N GLY A 404 0.29 -26.81 6.84
CA GLY A 404 1.37 -27.44 6.10
C GLY A 404 1.59 -26.90 4.68
N ASP A 405 0.71 -26.02 4.17
CA ASP A 405 0.94 -25.33 2.91
C ASP A 405 2.18 -24.42 3.00
N LYS A 406 2.85 -24.26 1.86
CA LYS A 406 4.05 -23.44 1.71
C LYS A 406 3.81 -22.29 0.74
N LEU A 407 4.01 -21.06 1.21
CA LEU A 407 3.98 -19.85 0.38
C LEU A 407 5.40 -19.40 0.03
N GLU A 408 5.59 -19.02 -1.23
CA GLU A 408 6.83 -18.45 -1.77
C GLU A 408 6.48 -17.12 -2.46
N MET A 409 7.47 -16.25 -2.59
CA MET A 409 7.38 -14.97 -3.32
C MET A 409 8.51 -14.84 -4.32
#